data_AF-M3E4T6-F1
#
_entry.id   AF-M3E4T6-F1
#
_cell.length_a   1.000
_cell.length_b   1.000
_cell.length_c   1.000
_cell.angle_alpha   90.00
_cell.angle_beta   90.00
_cell.angle_gamma   90.00
#
_symmetry.space_group_name_H-M   'P 1'
#
loop_
_entity.id
_entity.type
_entity.pdbx_description
1 polymer ?
#
loop_
_entity_poly.entity_id
_entity_poly.type
_entity_poly.pdbx_seq_one_letter_code
_entity_poly.pdbx_strand_id
1 'polypeptide(L)'
;MTYAREQSPRSADPYDDAPDTAAAFRRIAALPDGLERSALRQEVVCAWAPMAVRLARRFRNRGESFEDLKQVAQLGLVKAVTRFDPNLGTAFPSFAIPTILGEVKRHQSVQAGPLRPCRLVALP
;
A
#
# COMPACT_ATOMS: atom_id res chain seq x y z
N MET A 1 2.61 35.13 2.91
CA MET A 1 1.27 34.71 3.38
C MET A 1 1.08 33.28 2.89
N THR A 2 1.62 32.35 3.67
CA THR A 2 1.91 30.98 3.27
C THR A 2 0.76 30.10 3.74
N TYR A 3 0.20 29.31 2.83
CA TYR A 3 -0.96 28.45 3.08
C TYR A 3 -0.61 27.46 4.21
N ALA A 4 -1.08 27.73 5.42
CA ALA A 4 -1.11 26.78 6.50
C ALA A 4 -2.08 25.67 6.06
N ARG A 5 -1.54 24.47 5.77
CA ARG A 5 -2.37 23.28 5.62
C ARG A 5 -2.92 22.97 7.01
N GLU A 6 -4.15 23.43 7.27
CA GLU A 6 -4.98 22.94 8.35
C GLU A 6 -4.99 21.41 8.30
N GLN A 7 -4.39 20.79 9.32
CA GLN A 7 -4.50 19.36 9.54
C GLN A 7 -5.92 19.12 10.07
N SER A 8 -6.84 18.82 9.14
CA SER A 8 -8.20 18.39 9.46
C SER A 8 -8.13 17.18 10.40
N PRO A 9 -8.90 17.18 11.52
CA PRO A 9 -8.89 16.09 12.48
C PRO A 9 -9.48 14.86 11.80
N ARG A 10 -8.63 13.91 11.39
CA ARG A 10 -9.06 12.69 10.70
C ARG A 10 -9.79 11.80 11.70
N SER A 11 -11.12 11.98 11.73
CA SER A 11 -12.19 11.00 11.93
C SER A 11 -11.74 9.62 12.41
N ALA A 12 -12.20 9.25 13.61
CA ALA A 12 -12.32 7.91 14.19
C ALA A 12 -11.75 6.78 13.33
N ASP A 13 -10.69 6.13 13.82
CA ASP A 13 -9.88 5.15 13.09
C ASP A 13 -10.76 4.18 12.26
N PRO A 14 -10.86 4.35 10.92
CA PRO A 14 -11.78 3.56 10.09
C PRO A 14 -11.35 2.09 9.94
N TYR A 15 -10.32 1.65 10.66
CA TYR A 15 -9.68 0.35 10.58
C TYR A 15 -9.68 -0.34 11.95
N ASP A 16 -10.87 -0.50 12.53
CA ASP A 16 -11.10 -1.16 13.83
C ASP A 16 -10.53 -2.60 13.93
N ASP A 17 -10.20 -3.22 12.78
CA ASP A 17 -9.52 -4.53 12.70
C ASP A 17 -7.99 -4.44 12.50
N ALA A 18 -7.36 -3.29 12.78
CA ALA A 18 -5.91 -3.14 12.60
C ALA A 18 -5.16 -4.08 13.56
N PRO A 19 -4.40 -5.08 13.05
CA PRO A 19 -3.63 -5.94 13.93
C PRO A 19 -2.54 -5.13 14.63
N ASP A 20 -2.34 -5.36 15.93
CA ASP A 20 -1.21 -4.77 16.65
C ASP A 20 0.10 -5.37 16.12
N THR A 21 0.75 -4.60 15.24
CA THR A 21 1.98 -4.97 14.55
C THR A 21 3.11 -3.98 14.83
N ALA A 22 2.89 -3.03 15.76
CA ALA A 22 3.89 -2.01 16.07
C ALA A 22 5.18 -2.64 16.62
N ALA A 23 5.06 -3.65 17.48
CA ALA A 23 6.21 -4.41 17.98
C ALA A 23 6.92 -5.19 16.87
N ALA A 24 6.17 -5.81 15.96
CA ALA A 24 6.73 -6.55 14.82
C ALA A 24 7.54 -5.61 13.90
N PHE A 25 7.01 -4.42 13.58
CA PHE A 25 7.74 -3.45 12.77
C PHE A 25 9.02 -2.95 13.44
N ARG A 26 9.00 -2.69 14.75
CA ARG A 26 10.23 -2.34 15.50
C ARG A 26 11.28 -3.44 15.40
N ARG A 27 10.87 -4.71 15.52
CA ARG A 27 11.78 -5.86 15.38
C ARG A 27 12.31 -6.00 13.94
N ILE A 28 11.45 -5.82 12.92
CA ILE A 28 11.87 -5.81 11.51
C ILE A 28 12.92 -4.72 11.24
N ALA A 29 12.82 -3.56 11.89
CA ALA A 29 13.77 -2.46 11.72
C ALA A 29 15.13 -2.73 12.41
N ALA A 30 15.14 -3.49 13.51
CA ALA A 30 16.35 -3.84 14.24
C ALA A 30 17.12 -5.04 13.65
N LEU A 31 16.44 -5.91 12.91
CA LEU A 31 17.06 -7.10 12.31
C LEU A 31 17.87 -6.75 11.04
N PRO A 32 19.04 -7.38 10.84
CA PRO A 32 19.76 -7.30 9.57
C PRO A 32 18.94 -7.96 8.44
N ASP A 33 19.30 -7.68 7.19
CA ASP A 33 18.72 -8.39 6.06
C ASP A 33 19.06 -9.88 6.14
N GLY A 34 18.03 -10.73 6.08
CA GLY A 34 18.16 -12.17 6.27
C GLY A 34 16.82 -12.88 6.33
N LEU A 35 16.87 -14.20 6.57
CA LEU A 35 15.68 -15.06 6.59
C LEU A 35 14.69 -14.65 7.68
N GLU A 36 15.18 -14.32 8.89
CA GLU A 36 14.33 -13.91 10.02
C GLU A 36 13.55 -12.63 9.71
N ARG A 37 14.21 -11.61 9.13
CA ARG A 37 13.56 -10.36 8.73
C ARG A 37 12.49 -10.59 7.66
N SER A 38 12.78 -11.45 6.69
CA SER A 38 11.84 -11.81 5.63
C SER A 38 10.63 -12.59 6.15
N ALA A 39 10.84 -13.54 7.06
CA ALA A 39 9.77 -14.29 7.71
C ALA A 39 8.84 -13.38 8.50
N LEU A 40 9.40 -12.49 9.33
CA LEU A 40 8.60 -11.55 10.12
C LEU A 40 7.84 -10.54 9.24
N ARG A 41 8.45 -10.09 8.13
CA ARG A 41 7.73 -9.29 7.12
C ARG A 41 6.55 -10.07 6.53
N GLN A 42 6.72 -11.35 6.23
CA GLN A 42 5.67 -12.18 5.67
C GLN A 42 4.51 -12.37 6.67
N GLU A 43 4.80 -12.59 7.95
CA GLU A 43 3.78 -12.65 9.01
C GLU A 43 2.97 -11.36 9.07
N VAL A 44 3.64 -10.21 9.05
CA VAL A 44 2.98 -8.90 9.03
C VAL A 44 2.12 -8.74 7.76
N VAL A 45 2.63 -9.11 6.57
CA VAL A 45 1.84 -9.08 5.34
C VAL A 45 0.57 -9.94 5.47
N CYS A 46 0.67 -11.15 6.02
CA CYS A 46 -0.47 -12.03 6.23
C CYS A 46 -1.49 -11.41 7.19
N ALA A 47 -1.03 -10.81 8.29
CA ALA A 47 -1.91 -10.14 9.26
C ALA A 47 -2.70 -8.97 8.63
N TRP A 48 -2.07 -8.20 7.74
CA TRP A 48 -2.71 -7.06 7.07
C TRP A 48 -3.45 -7.41 5.77
N ALA A 49 -3.38 -8.66 5.30
CA ALA A 49 -4.01 -9.08 4.05
C ALA A 49 -5.54 -8.81 3.98
N PRO A 50 -6.34 -9.04 5.04
CA PRO A 50 -7.78 -8.74 5.02
C PRO A 50 -8.08 -7.27 4.73
N MET A 51 -7.26 -6.34 5.23
CA MET A 51 -7.39 -4.92 4.94
C MET A 51 -7.19 -4.64 3.44
N ALA A 52 -6.14 -5.20 2.83
CA ALA A 52 -5.87 -5.02 1.40
C ALA A 52 -7.03 -5.53 0.53
N VAL A 53 -7.61 -6.69 0.89
CA VAL A 53 -8.78 -7.26 0.21
C VAL A 53 -9.99 -6.31 0.29
N ARG A 54 -10.25 -5.71 1.47
CA ARG A 54 -11.34 -4.72 1.63
C ARG A 54 -11.12 -3.47 0.78
N LEU A 55 -9.87 -2.99 0.69
CA LEU A 55 -9.53 -1.85 -0.16
C LEU A 55 -9.79 -2.17 -1.64
N ALA A 56 -9.43 -3.36 -2.11
CA ALA A 56 -9.66 -3.79 -3.49
C ALA A 56 -11.15 -3.81 -3.87
N ARG A 57 -12.05 -4.17 -2.95
CA ARG A 57 -13.51 -4.21 -3.20
C ARG A 57 -14.08 -2.87 -3.66
N ARG A 58 -13.45 -1.75 -3.29
CA ARG A 58 -13.89 -0.39 -3.67
C ARG A 58 -13.71 -0.09 -5.17
N PHE A 59 -12.99 -0.94 -5.91
CA PHE A 59 -12.62 -0.71 -7.31
C PHE A 59 -13.34 -1.60 -8.33
N ARG A 60 -14.34 -2.38 -7.91
CA ARG A 60 -15.04 -3.39 -8.75
C ARG A 60 -15.77 -2.85 -9.99
N ASN A 61 -16.00 -1.55 -10.11
CA ASN A 61 -16.93 -0.98 -11.10
C ASN A 61 -16.32 -0.67 -12.49
N ARG A 62 -15.17 -1.26 -12.86
CA ARG A 62 -14.45 -0.90 -14.11
C ARG A 62 -14.10 -2.07 -15.03
N GLY A 63 -14.77 -3.21 -14.89
CA GLY A 63 -14.60 -4.37 -15.79
C GLY A 63 -13.41 -5.28 -15.47
N GLU A 64 -12.63 -4.97 -14.43
CA GLU A 64 -11.54 -5.82 -13.93
C GLU A 64 -12.07 -6.94 -13.03
N SER A 65 -11.43 -8.11 -13.07
CA SER A 65 -11.72 -9.18 -12.14
C SER A 65 -11.39 -8.76 -10.71
N PHE A 66 -12.25 -9.14 -9.77
CA PHE A 66 -11.97 -8.90 -8.36
C PHE A 66 -10.69 -9.58 -7.87
N GLU A 67 -10.36 -10.76 -8.43
CA GLU A 67 -9.12 -11.46 -8.07
C GLU A 67 -7.88 -10.69 -8.52
N ASP A 68 -7.91 -10.04 -9.68
CA ASP A 68 -6.80 -9.20 -10.15
C ASP A 68 -6.63 -7.97 -9.25
N LEU A 69 -7.74 -7.30 -8.91
CA LEU A 69 -7.71 -6.17 -7.98
C LEU A 69 -7.19 -6.57 -6.60
N LYS A 70 -7.56 -7.76 -6.11
CA LYS A 70 -7.06 -8.32 -4.86
C LYS A 70 -5.55 -8.57 -4.94
N GLN A 71 -5.07 -9.19 -6.01
CA GLN A 71 -3.64 -9.46 -6.18
C GLN A 71 -2.81 -8.16 -6.22
N VAL A 72 -3.29 -7.15 -6.96
CA VAL A 72 -2.64 -5.83 -7.01
C VAL A 72 -2.63 -5.16 -5.65
N ALA A 73 -3.73 -5.25 -4.89
CA ALA A 73 -3.78 -4.71 -3.53
C ALA A 73 -2.80 -5.42 -2.58
N GLN A 74 -2.68 -6.75 -2.68
CA GLN A 74 -1.72 -7.54 -1.91
C GLN A 74 -0.27 -7.19 -2.29
N LEU A 75 0.03 -6.96 -3.57
CA LEU A 75 1.34 -6.48 -4.00
C LEU A 75 1.65 -5.09 -3.41
N GLY A 76 0.67 -4.19 -3.39
CA GLY A 76 0.80 -2.89 -2.75
C GLY A 76 1.06 -2.99 -1.25
N LEU A 77 0.44 -3.96 -0.57
CA LEU A 77 0.68 -4.24 0.84
C LEU A 77 2.12 -4.73 1.09
N VAL A 78 2.61 -5.67 0.28
CA VAL A 78 4.00 -6.16 0.38
C VAL A 78 5.00 -5.01 0.22
N LYS A 79 4.77 -4.12 -0.76
CA LYS A 79 5.58 -2.91 -0.96
C LYS A 79 5.53 -1.98 0.26
N ALA A 80 4.35 -1.78 0.84
CA ALA A 80 4.19 -0.96 2.03
C ALA A 80 4.94 -1.56 3.24
N VAL A 81 4.78 -2.85 3.53
CA VAL A 81 5.50 -3.53 4.63
C VAL A 81 7.02 -3.47 4.43
N THR A 82 7.49 -3.59 3.19
CA THR A 82 8.92 -3.55 2.88
C THR A 82 9.53 -2.18 3.15
N ARG A 83 8.80 -1.10 2.87
CA ARG A 83 9.27 0.29 2.91
C ARG A 83 8.91 1.05 4.18
N PHE A 84 8.04 0.50 5.03
CA PHE A 84 7.61 1.18 6.23
C PHE A 84 8.76 1.30 7.24
N ASP A 85 8.91 2.49 7.80
CA ASP A 85 9.86 2.79 8.87
C ASP A 85 9.08 3.23 10.12
N PRO A 86 9.10 2.43 11.21
CA PRO A 86 8.40 2.77 12.44
C PRO A 86 8.98 4.01 13.16
N ASN A 87 10.21 4.44 12.82
CA ASN A 87 10.85 5.58 13.47
C ASN A 87 10.32 6.94 12.97
N LEU A 88 9.57 6.97 11.87
CA LEU A 88 8.98 8.19 11.30
C LEU A 88 7.72 8.66 12.04
N GLY A 89 7.30 7.98 13.12
CA GLY A 89 6.19 8.40 13.97
C GLY A 89 4.80 8.31 13.31
N THR A 90 4.69 7.63 12.16
CA THR A 90 3.41 7.44 11.46
C THR A 90 2.87 6.03 11.71
N ALA A 91 1.56 5.92 11.93
CA ALA A 91 0.89 4.63 12.02
C ALA A 91 0.96 3.91 10.66
N PHE A 92 1.14 2.59 10.68
CA PHE A 92 1.26 1.80 9.45
C PHE A 92 0.08 1.99 8.47
N PRO A 93 -1.21 1.98 8.90
CA PRO A 93 -2.33 2.23 7.98
C PRO A 93 -2.19 3.53 7.21
N SER A 94 -1.81 4.61 7.89
CA SER A 94 -1.62 5.94 7.31
C SER A 94 -0.60 5.95 6.17
N PHE A 95 0.39 5.06 6.22
CA PHE A 95 1.38 4.86 5.15
C PHE A 95 0.93 3.84 4.09
N ALA A 96 0.34 2.73 4.52
CA ALA A 96 0.03 1.59 3.67
C ALA A 96 -1.17 1.84 2.75
N ILE A 97 -2.23 2.48 3.26
CA ILE A 97 -3.46 2.73 2.50
C ILE A 97 -3.21 3.53 1.22
N PRO A 98 -2.57 4.71 1.24
CA PRO A 98 -2.32 5.47 0.01
C PRO A 98 -1.43 4.69 -0.96
N THR A 99 -0.50 3.88 -0.47
CA THR A 99 0.35 3.00 -1.28
C THR A 99 -0.49 1.94 -2.00
N ILE A 100 -1.32 1.20 -1.28
CA ILE A 100 -2.19 0.14 -1.83
C ILE A 100 -3.18 0.72 -2.85
N LEU A 101 -3.88 1.81 -2.49
CA LEU A 101 -4.83 2.47 -3.37
C LEU A 101 -4.16 3.01 -4.65
N GLY A 102 -2.93 3.52 -4.53
CA GLY A 102 -2.13 3.98 -5.66
C GLY A 102 -1.81 2.86 -6.65
N GLU A 103 -1.41 1.68 -6.16
CA GLU A 103 -1.12 0.50 -6.99
C GLU A 103 -2.38 0.02 -7.72
N VAL A 104 -3.51 -0.11 -7.02
CA VAL A 104 -4.80 -0.52 -7.62
C VAL A 104 -5.26 0.48 -8.67
N LYS A 105 -5.20 1.79 -8.36
CA LYS A 105 -5.59 2.84 -9.30
C LYS A 105 -4.70 2.87 -10.55
N ARG A 106 -3.38 2.71 -10.38
CA ARG A 106 -2.42 2.66 -11.50
C ARG A 106 -2.71 1.47 -12.41
N HIS A 107 -2.98 0.29 -11.84
CA HIS A 107 -3.31 -0.90 -12.61
C HIS A 107 -4.52 -0.66 -13.52
N GLN A 108 -5.61 -0.10 -12.97
CA GLN A 108 -6.80 0.25 -13.76
C GLN A 108 -6.50 1.28 -14.86
N SER A 109 -5.63 2.25 -14.62
CA SER A 109 -5.26 3.25 -15.62
C SER A 109 -4.39 2.69 -16.75
N VAL A 110 -3.58 1.66 -16.49
CA VAL A 110 -2.77 0.99 -17.51
C VAL A 110 -3.65 0.13 -18.43
N GLN A 111 -4.65 -0.56 -17.88
CA GLN A 111 -5.56 -1.41 -18.66
C GLN A 111 -6.62 -0.60 -19.45
N ALA A 112 -7.06 0.56 -18.93
CA ALA A 112 -8.13 1.35 -19.53
C ALA A 112 -7.71 2.23 -20.73
N GLY A 113 -6.45 2.19 -21.17
CA GLY A 113 -5.94 3.04 -22.26
C GLY A 113 -5.47 2.22 -23.47
N PRO A 114 -5.67 2.68 -24.72
CA PRO A 114 -4.93 2.12 -25.85
C PRO A 114 -3.43 2.22 -25.52
N LEU A 115 -2.68 1.13 -25.75
CA LEU A 115 -1.23 1.08 -25.60
C LEU A 115 -0.62 2.37 -26.16
N ARG A 116 -0.11 3.24 -25.27
CA ARG A 116 0.59 4.44 -25.73
C ARG A 116 1.96 3.97 -26.21
N PRO A 117 2.28 4.04 -27.51
CA PRO A 117 3.61 3.68 -27.96
C PRO A 117 4.62 4.56 -27.23
N CYS A 118 5.74 3.96 -26.82
CA CYS A 118 6.90 4.69 -26.31
C CYS A 118 7.17 5.82 -27.30
N ARG A 119 7.07 7.07 -26.84
CA ARG A 119 7.44 8.24 -27.64
C ARG A 119 8.95 8.16 -27.84
N LEU A 120 9.37 7.49 -28.92
CA LEU A 120 10.74 7.53 -29.40
C LEU A 120 10.98 8.99 -29.77
N VAL A 121 11.79 9.67 -28.96
CA VAL A 121 12.23 11.02 -29.27
C VAL A 121 13.20 10.87 -30.44
N ALA A 122 12.73 11.13 -31.66
CA ALA A 122 13.63 11.29 -32.80
C ALA A 122 14.46 12.56 -32.53
N LEU A 123 15.72 12.37 -32.19
CA LEU A 123 16.71 13.45 -32.18
C LEU A 123 17.10 13.76 -33.64
N PRO A 124 17.40 15.04 -33.97
CA PRO A 124 17.67 15.50 -35.33
C PRO A 124 18.96 14.92 -35.92
#